data_AF-A0A6L5K1C3-F1
#
_entry.id   AF-A0A6L5K1C3-F1
#
_cell.length_a   1.000
_cell.length_b   1.000
_cell.length_c   1.000
_cell.angle_alpha   90.00
_cell.angle_beta   90.00
_cell.angle_gamma   90.00
#
_symmetry.space_group_name_H-M   'P 1'
#
loop_
_entity.id
_entity.type
_entity.pdbx_description
1 polymer ?
#
loop_
_entity_poly.entity_id
_entity_poly.type
_entity_poly.pdbx_seq_one_letter_code
_entity_poly.pdbx_strand_id
1 'polypeptide(L)'
;MCGEIRTEDKRTHAYLRSKFIHFLSRQKKTDFVIEIDRHFASFPNQFLPCLSFKQGKFQILPEDNSQISIGTIDLKGKRAKISDFEDKSRLSHSILLCFALFLENAGRIILHASAAFKNGSGCLFPGPANAGKSTILRQLKDFSPLAEEWVAVKKEKNEFFMWSIPYQNTSNRKKKVQKIFFLKKGKIVTSKRLKPHDAAKRLLANCLFSTMHTETVGGVLECTAELAEKAPCFELEFPLNVWLDEELENSEFPEEKWKLRGRTNLPKGLDISGLHESLILTWECNLRCHHCRPYLPQDGTLSFDAVKRHLNTLVHKGSLFLHFTGGEPLVHKDFWKIASSAGQRNFALILHTNGTLITPDVGEKLKNLNFTQVVLTVLGGKAQAHDSITGVKGSFEKTISALKILKEKNMDVVLATTKLNENQDEIPGIKKLAKNHGAAFKIIPYQIPDKGEFEEFSRCYLKNFQES
;
A
#
# COMPACT_ATOMS: atom_id res chain seq x y z
N MET A 1 -21.70 -7.48 4.48
CA MET A 1 -21.58 -6.67 5.71
C MET A 1 -22.77 -5.72 5.68
N CYS A 2 -23.54 -5.63 6.75
CA CYS A 2 -24.68 -4.73 6.85
C CYS A 2 -24.24 -3.46 7.59
N GLY A 3 -23.96 -2.39 6.83
CA GLY A 3 -23.67 -1.08 7.41
C GLY A 3 -24.95 -0.28 7.61
N GLU A 4 -24.95 0.62 8.60
CA GLU A 4 -26.00 1.62 8.76
C GLU A 4 -25.42 3.01 8.52
N ILE A 5 -26.05 3.79 7.65
CA ILE A 5 -25.70 5.19 7.46
C ILE A 5 -26.80 6.03 8.10
N ARG A 6 -26.43 6.84 9.10
CA ARG A 6 -27.34 7.71 9.85
C ARG A 6 -27.09 9.16 9.48
N THR A 7 -28.16 9.91 9.27
CA THR A 7 -28.12 11.36 9.12
C THR A 7 -29.45 11.95 9.59
N GLU A 8 -29.38 13.08 10.29
CA GLU A 8 -30.55 13.87 10.67
C GLU A 8 -31.00 14.81 9.52
N ASP A 9 -30.18 14.94 8.47
CA ASP A 9 -30.47 15.82 7.34
C ASP A 9 -31.34 15.16 6.27
N LYS A 10 -32.55 15.67 6.08
CA LYS A 10 -33.50 15.16 5.08
C LYS A 10 -32.96 15.19 3.63
N ARG A 11 -32.15 16.19 3.25
CA ARG A 11 -31.59 16.31 1.88
C ARG A 11 -30.51 15.26 1.64
N THR A 12 -29.61 15.09 2.60
CA THR A 12 -28.58 14.05 2.62
C THR A 12 -29.23 12.66 2.63
N HIS A 13 -30.28 12.45 3.42
CA HIS A 13 -31.01 11.19 3.45
C HIS A 13 -31.57 10.79 2.08
N ALA A 14 -32.16 11.73 1.34
CA ALA A 14 -32.68 11.48 -0.01
C ALA A 14 -31.56 11.13 -1.00
N TYR A 15 -30.41 11.80 -0.92
CA TYR A 15 -29.22 11.48 -1.72
C TYR A 15 -28.66 10.09 -1.39
N LEU A 16 -28.55 9.75 -0.11
CA LEU A 16 -28.06 8.44 0.31
C LEU A 16 -28.99 7.33 -0.15
N ARG A 17 -30.31 7.53 -0.08
CA ARG A 17 -31.29 6.58 -0.63
C ARG A 17 -31.21 6.43 -2.13
N SER A 18 -30.83 7.44 -2.90
CA SER A 18 -30.69 7.28 -4.35
C SER A 18 -29.39 6.58 -4.74
N LYS A 19 -28.31 6.75 -3.98
CA LYS A 19 -26.97 6.23 -4.32
C LYS A 19 -26.61 4.91 -3.64
N PHE A 20 -27.09 4.67 -2.42
CA PHE A 20 -26.64 3.58 -1.55
C PHE A 20 -27.76 2.62 -1.12
N ILE A 21 -28.91 2.62 -1.81
CA ILE A 21 -30.13 1.88 -1.40
C ILE A 21 -29.89 0.40 -1.07
N HIS A 22 -29.02 -0.29 -1.81
CA HIS A 22 -28.70 -1.71 -1.61
C HIS A 22 -27.77 -1.99 -0.43
N PHE A 23 -27.21 -0.94 0.18
CA PHE A 23 -26.26 -1.00 1.28
C PHE A 23 -26.80 -0.34 2.56
N LEU A 24 -27.95 0.36 2.49
CA LEU A 24 -28.67 0.87 3.65
C LEU A 24 -29.43 -0.27 4.33
N SER A 25 -28.95 -0.70 5.51
CA SER A 25 -29.60 -1.74 6.30
C SER A 25 -31.03 -1.35 6.73
N ARG A 26 -31.98 -2.29 6.57
CA ARG A 26 -33.28 -2.31 7.28
C ARG A 26 -33.26 -3.26 8.50
N GLN A 27 -32.11 -3.84 8.84
CA GLN A 27 -31.97 -4.88 9.87
C GLN A 27 -31.59 -4.30 11.24
N LYS A 28 -32.11 -4.92 12.31
CA LYS A 28 -31.85 -4.54 13.72
C LYS A 28 -30.39 -4.74 14.19
N LYS A 29 -29.53 -5.43 13.44
CA LYS A 29 -28.14 -5.73 13.83
C LYS A 29 -27.18 -5.32 12.72
N THR A 30 -26.36 -4.31 12.98
CA THR A 30 -25.46 -3.69 12.01
C THR A 30 -24.00 -4.01 12.35
N ASP A 31 -23.19 -4.23 11.33
CA ASP A 31 -21.77 -4.57 11.47
C ASP A 31 -20.92 -3.33 11.77
N PHE A 32 -21.33 -2.16 11.28
CA PHE A 32 -20.72 -0.85 11.55
C PHE A 32 -21.74 0.27 11.30
N VAL A 33 -21.47 1.46 11.84
CA VAL A 33 -22.31 2.65 11.69
C VAL A 33 -21.50 3.82 11.14
N ILE A 34 -22.05 4.54 10.16
CA ILE A 34 -21.51 5.80 9.64
C ILE A 34 -22.51 6.91 9.97
N GLU A 35 -22.12 7.86 10.81
CA GLU A 35 -22.89 9.04 11.17
C GLU A 35 -22.46 10.22 10.30
N ILE A 36 -23.41 10.96 9.74
CA ILE A 36 -23.15 12.11 8.85
C ILE A 36 -23.84 13.36 9.42
N ASP A 37 -23.01 14.32 9.82
CA ASP A 37 -23.42 15.64 10.33
C ASP A 37 -23.52 16.66 9.18
N ARG A 38 -24.37 17.70 9.32
CA ARG A 38 -24.56 18.70 8.24
C ARG A 38 -23.38 19.63 8.06
N HIS A 39 -22.92 19.78 6.82
CA HIS A 39 -22.60 21.09 6.22
C HIS A 39 -22.66 20.99 4.68
N PHE A 40 -23.25 21.98 4.01
CA PHE A 40 -23.23 22.15 2.55
C PHE A 40 -22.84 23.61 2.27
N ALA A 41 -21.64 23.82 1.73
CA ALA A 41 -21.26 25.09 1.10
C ALA A 41 -20.74 24.75 -0.30
N SER A 42 -21.34 25.39 -1.31
CA SER A 42 -21.07 25.13 -2.73
C SER A 42 -19.71 25.66 -3.16
N PHE A 43 -18.83 24.78 -3.64
CA PHE A 43 -17.68 25.17 -4.48
C PHE A 43 -17.41 24.10 -5.55
N PRO A 44 -16.91 24.49 -6.73
CA PRO A 44 -16.53 23.55 -7.78
C PRO A 44 -15.16 22.94 -7.46
N ASN A 45 -15.10 21.62 -7.24
CA ASN A 45 -14.12 20.71 -7.85
C ASN A 45 -14.24 19.26 -7.33
N GLN A 46 -13.86 18.31 -8.19
CA GLN A 46 -13.91 16.86 -7.97
C GLN A 46 -12.60 16.34 -7.33
N PHE A 47 -12.58 15.96 -6.05
CA PHE A 47 -11.35 15.46 -5.39
C PHE A 47 -11.60 14.33 -4.37
N LEU A 48 -10.52 13.64 -3.97
CA LEU A 48 -10.50 12.45 -3.09
C LEU A 48 -10.02 12.81 -1.66
N PRO A 49 -10.70 12.34 -0.59
CA PRO A 49 -10.24 12.52 0.79
C PRO A 49 -9.01 11.66 1.12
N CYS A 50 -8.14 12.13 2.03
CA CYS A 50 -6.98 11.38 2.54
C CYS A 50 -7.13 11.01 4.03
N LEU A 51 -6.24 10.16 4.55
CA LEU A 51 -6.30 9.66 5.93
C LEU A 51 -5.04 10.03 6.72
N SER A 52 -5.25 10.42 7.97
CA SER A 52 -4.20 10.57 8.99
C SER A 52 -4.57 9.74 10.22
N PHE A 53 -3.58 9.16 10.91
CA PHE A 53 -3.81 8.39 12.13
C PHE A 53 -3.48 9.22 13.37
N LYS A 54 -4.47 9.50 14.22
CA LYS A 54 -4.31 10.31 15.42
C LYS A 54 -5.06 9.70 16.60
N GLN A 55 -4.34 9.48 17.71
CA GLN A 55 -4.92 8.99 18.98
C GLN A 55 -5.77 7.71 18.85
N GLY A 56 -5.33 6.75 18.04
CA GLY A 56 -6.04 5.47 17.89
C GLY A 56 -7.27 5.52 16.96
N LYS A 57 -7.52 6.65 16.31
CA LYS A 57 -8.58 6.83 15.31
C LYS A 57 -7.97 7.36 14.01
N PHE A 58 -8.64 7.07 12.90
CA PHE A 58 -8.30 7.70 11.63
C PHE A 58 -9.07 9.02 11.49
N GLN A 59 -8.39 10.08 11.10
CA GLN A 59 -8.98 11.34 10.69
C GLN A 59 -9.04 11.36 9.17
N ILE A 60 -10.21 11.73 8.64
CA ILE A 60 -10.41 11.99 7.22
C ILE A 60 -10.09 13.47 7.01
N LEU A 61 -9.11 13.75 6.17
CA LEU A 61 -8.63 15.10 5.89
C LEU A 61 -8.91 15.47 4.42
N PRO A 62 -9.04 16.78 4.11
CA PRO A 62 -8.97 17.28 2.75
C PRO A 62 -7.57 17.08 2.13
N GLU A 63 -7.51 17.07 0.80
CA GLU A 63 -6.29 16.77 0.02
C GLU A 63 -5.11 17.70 0.32
N ASP A 64 -5.38 18.95 0.69
CA ASP A 64 -4.36 19.93 1.07
C ASP A 64 -3.68 19.63 2.41
N ASN A 65 -4.07 18.54 3.09
CA ASN A 65 -3.66 18.21 4.45
C ASN A 65 -3.84 19.41 5.40
N SER A 66 -4.85 20.27 5.15
CA SER A 66 -5.20 21.30 6.13
C SER A 66 -5.54 20.64 7.46
N GLN A 67 -5.33 21.38 8.56
CA GLN A 67 -5.58 20.86 9.90
C GLN A 67 -7.08 20.62 10.20
N ILE A 68 -7.94 20.82 9.22
CA ILE A 68 -9.39 20.67 9.34
C ILE A 68 -9.74 19.20 9.09
N SER A 69 -10.25 18.55 10.13
CA SER A 69 -10.73 17.17 10.06
C SER A 69 -12.18 17.13 9.58
N ILE A 70 -12.42 16.55 8.39
CA ILE A 70 -13.77 16.34 7.83
C ILE A 70 -14.40 15.01 8.24
N GLY A 71 -13.71 14.22 9.08
CA GLY A 71 -14.31 13.01 9.64
C GLY A 71 -13.38 12.23 10.54
N THR A 72 -13.95 11.29 11.28
CA THR A 72 -13.20 10.36 12.13
C THR A 72 -13.71 8.93 11.96
N ILE A 73 -12.81 7.96 12.08
CA ILE A 73 -13.13 6.53 11.95
C ILE A 73 -12.51 5.79 13.14
N ASP A 74 -13.36 5.09 13.88
CA ASP A 74 -13.01 4.17 14.95
C ASP A 74 -13.26 2.73 14.48
N LEU A 75 -12.17 2.05 14.10
CA LEU A 75 -12.21 0.68 13.61
C LEU A 75 -12.60 -0.33 14.69
N LYS A 76 -12.25 -0.08 15.96
CA LYS A 76 -12.57 -0.97 17.09
C LYS A 76 -14.03 -0.83 17.49
N GLY A 77 -14.50 0.41 17.60
CA GLY A 77 -15.91 0.73 17.86
C GLY A 77 -16.83 0.46 16.67
N LYS A 78 -16.26 0.19 15.48
CA LYS A 78 -16.96 0.01 14.21
C LYS A 78 -17.89 1.18 13.89
N ARG A 79 -17.39 2.40 14.13
CA ARG A 79 -18.12 3.65 13.95
C ARG A 79 -17.29 4.66 13.20
N ALA A 80 -17.93 5.37 12.27
CA ALA A 80 -17.33 6.50 11.58
C ALA A 80 -18.26 7.70 11.71
N LYS A 81 -17.68 8.88 11.75
CA LYS A 81 -18.37 10.16 11.74
C LYS A 81 -17.82 11.01 10.61
N ILE A 82 -18.68 11.50 9.72
CA ILE A 82 -18.32 12.39 8.62
C ILE A 82 -18.98 13.74 8.89
N SER A 83 -18.19 14.80 8.85
CA SER A 83 -18.60 16.18 9.10
C SER A 83 -18.05 17.07 7.98
N ASP A 84 -18.62 18.23 7.72
CA ASP A 84 -17.98 19.27 6.88
C ASP A 84 -17.57 18.83 5.46
N PHE A 85 -18.51 18.27 4.68
CA PHE A 85 -18.28 17.92 3.28
C PHE A 85 -18.82 19.00 2.33
N GLU A 86 -17.98 19.51 1.43
CA GLU A 86 -18.35 20.60 0.52
C GLU A 86 -19.43 20.19 -0.52
N ASP A 87 -19.44 18.92 -0.95
CA ASP A 87 -20.39 18.43 -1.95
C ASP A 87 -20.79 16.95 -1.80
N LYS A 88 -21.73 16.52 -2.64
CA LYS A 88 -22.25 15.14 -2.73
C LYS A 88 -21.19 14.11 -3.15
N SER A 89 -20.24 14.51 -3.99
CA SER A 89 -19.14 13.66 -4.45
C SER A 89 -18.20 13.34 -3.30
N ARG A 90 -17.78 14.35 -2.52
CA ARG A 90 -16.92 14.18 -1.35
C ARG A 90 -17.58 13.29 -0.30
N LEU A 91 -18.86 13.51 -0.03
CA LEU A 91 -19.62 12.63 0.87
C LEU A 91 -19.57 11.17 0.40
N SER A 92 -19.74 10.93 -0.90
CA SER A 92 -19.69 9.56 -1.44
C SER A 92 -18.31 8.92 -1.28
N HIS A 93 -17.24 9.65 -1.56
CA HIS A 93 -15.88 9.14 -1.42
C HIS A 93 -15.52 8.89 0.05
N SER A 94 -15.89 9.78 0.97
CA SER A 94 -15.68 9.58 2.41
C SER A 94 -16.45 8.36 2.93
N ILE A 95 -17.69 8.15 2.46
CA ILE A 95 -18.46 6.93 2.78
C ILE A 95 -17.73 5.69 2.23
N LEU A 96 -17.31 5.71 0.96
CA LEU A 96 -16.58 4.61 0.35
C LEU A 96 -15.29 4.26 1.12
N LEU A 97 -14.55 5.28 1.54
CA LEU A 97 -13.33 5.15 2.34
C LEU A 97 -13.60 4.51 3.70
N CYS A 98 -14.65 4.95 4.41
CA CYS A 98 -15.10 4.34 5.66
C CYS A 98 -15.47 2.86 5.45
N PHE A 99 -16.25 2.57 4.41
CA PHE A 99 -16.60 1.19 4.04
C PHE A 99 -15.33 0.36 3.78
N ALA A 100 -14.36 0.93 3.07
CA ALA A 100 -13.13 0.25 2.72
C ALA A 100 -12.30 -0.11 3.95
N LEU A 101 -12.08 0.85 4.84
CA LEU A 101 -11.38 0.61 6.10
C LEU A 101 -12.08 -0.40 7.01
N PHE A 102 -13.42 -0.39 7.10
CA PHE A 102 -14.14 -1.41 7.88
C PHE A 102 -14.03 -2.81 7.28
N LEU A 103 -13.95 -2.90 5.95
CA LEU A 103 -13.72 -4.16 5.25
C LEU A 103 -12.31 -4.68 5.52
N GLU A 104 -11.30 -3.84 5.32
CA GLU A 104 -9.90 -4.18 5.54
C GLU A 104 -9.64 -4.58 7.00
N ASN A 105 -10.17 -3.83 7.97
CA ASN A 105 -10.08 -4.15 9.40
C ASN A 105 -10.76 -5.48 9.78
N ALA A 106 -11.71 -5.94 8.97
CA ALA A 106 -12.34 -7.24 9.13
C ALA A 106 -11.61 -8.37 8.38
N GLY A 107 -10.39 -8.13 7.90
CA GLY A 107 -9.57 -9.10 7.13
C GLY A 107 -10.10 -9.35 5.72
N ARG A 108 -10.74 -8.36 5.11
CA ARG A 108 -11.37 -8.46 3.78
C ARG A 108 -10.60 -7.58 2.82
N ILE A 109 -10.49 -8.02 1.57
CA ILE A 109 -9.74 -7.29 0.56
C ILE A 109 -10.72 -6.59 -0.38
N ILE A 110 -10.30 -5.44 -0.90
CA ILE A 110 -11.02 -4.74 -1.96
C ILE A 110 -10.10 -4.75 -3.16
N LEU A 111 -10.61 -5.26 -4.28
CA LEU A 111 -9.86 -5.40 -5.51
C LEU A 111 -10.36 -4.39 -6.52
N HIS A 112 -9.43 -3.73 -7.21
CA HIS A 112 -9.67 -3.09 -8.50
C HIS A 112 -9.87 -4.19 -9.54
N ALA A 113 -11.14 -4.56 -9.72
CA ALA A 113 -11.53 -5.74 -10.48
C ALA A 113 -12.94 -5.57 -11.02
N SER A 114 -13.21 -6.27 -12.12
CA SER A 114 -14.57 -6.58 -12.51
C SER A 114 -14.93 -7.98 -12.04
N ALA A 115 -16.22 -8.24 -11.87
CA ALA A 115 -16.74 -9.51 -11.41
C ALA A 115 -18.00 -9.87 -12.18
N ALA A 116 -18.14 -11.14 -12.53
CA ALA A 116 -19.34 -11.67 -13.18
C ALA A 116 -19.69 -13.03 -12.56
N PHE A 117 -20.95 -13.46 -12.71
CA PHE A 117 -21.38 -14.77 -12.24
C PHE A 117 -22.43 -15.42 -13.13
N LYS A 118 -22.41 -16.75 -13.21
CA LYS A 118 -23.40 -17.60 -13.87
C LYS A 118 -23.59 -18.88 -13.04
N ASN A 119 -24.82 -19.35 -12.84
CA ASN A 119 -25.12 -20.63 -12.15
C ASN A 119 -24.43 -20.88 -10.79
N GLY A 120 -24.16 -19.82 -10.01
CA GLY A 120 -23.46 -19.90 -8.72
C GLY A 120 -21.93 -19.87 -8.81
N SER A 121 -21.38 -19.90 -10.02
CA SER A 121 -19.97 -19.75 -10.35
C SER A 121 -19.61 -18.29 -10.55
N GLY A 122 -18.72 -17.76 -9.70
CA GLY A 122 -18.25 -16.38 -9.78
C GLY A 122 -16.82 -16.28 -10.35
N CYS A 123 -16.64 -15.37 -11.30
CA CYS A 123 -15.34 -15.03 -11.87
C CYS A 123 -14.90 -13.62 -11.44
N LEU A 124 -13.63 -13.48 -11.06
CA LEU A 124 -12.97 -12.19 -10.81
C LEU A 124 -12.01 -11.87 -11.97
N PHE A 125 -11.97 -10.60 -12.36
CA PHE A 125 -11.05 -10.08 -13.36
C PHE A 125 -10.28 -8.87 -12.79
N PRO A 126 -9.23 -9.11 -11.97
CA PRO A 126 -8.41 -8.04 -11.41
C PRO A 126 -7.57 -7.38 -12.50
N GLY A 127 -7.40 -6.07 -12.41
CA GLY A 127 -6.51 -5.34 -13.30
C GLY A 127 -6.70 -3.83 -13.20
N PRO A 128 -5.71 -3.03 -13.62
CA PRO A 128 -5.80 -1.57 -13.63
C PRO A 128 -6.84 -1.06 -14.63
N ALA A 129 -7.04 0.26 -14.65
CA ALA A 129 -7.83 0.91 -15.71
C ALA A 129 -7.26 0.52 -17.09
N ASN A 130 -8.12 0.31 -18.08
CA ASN A 130 -7.77 -0.12 -19.45
C ASN A 130 -7.21 -1.56 -19.62
N ALA A 131 -7.20 -2.38 -18.56
CA ALA A 131 -6.84 -3.80 -18.64
C ALA A 131 -7.82 -4.64 -19.49
N GLY A 132 -8.99 -4.09 -19.84
CA GLY A 132 -10.02 -4.78 -20.61
C GLY A 132 -11.21 -5.27 -19.77
N LYS A 133 -11.31 -4.87 -18.49
CA LYS A 133 -12.37 -5.25 -17.54
C LYS A 133 -13.79 -5.02 -18.08
N SER A 134 -14.09 -3.83 -18.57
CA SER A 134 -15.41 -3.52 -19.16
C SER A 134 -15.65 -4.21 -20.51
N THR A 135 -14.57 -4.60 -21.21
CA THR A 135 -14.68 -5.34 -22.47
C THR A 135 -14.99 -6.81 -22.20
N ILE A 136 -14.29 -7.45 -21.25
CA ILE A 136 -14.54 -8.84 -20.90
C ILE A 136 -15.98 -9.01 -20.38
N LEU A 137 -16.47 -8.11 -19.52
CA LEU A 137 -17.87 -8.17 -19.05
C LEU A 137 -18.89 -8.08 -20.20
N ARG A 138 -18.61 -7.27 -21.23
CA ARG A 138 -19.48 -7.16 -22.42
C ARG A 138 -19.42 -8.38 -23.32
N GLN A 139 -18.33 -9.14 -23.31
CA GLN A 139 -18.12 -10.33 -24.12
C GLN A 139 -18.67 -11.62 -23.49
N LEU A 140 -19.17 -11.55 -22.25
CA LEU A 140 -19.78 -12.67 -21.52
C LEU A 140 -21.31 -12.56 -21.57
N LYS A 141 -21.95 -13.15 -22.58
CA LYS A 141 -23.40 -13.01 -22.80
C LYS A 141 -24.21 -13.67 -21.71
N ASP A 142 -23.75 -14.80 -21.20
CA ASP A 142 -24.50 -15.59 -20.22
C ASP A 142 -24.15 -15.29 -18.76
N PHE A 143 -23.15 -14.45 -18.52
CA PHE A 143 -22.77 -14.06 -17.16
C PHE A 143 -23.47 -12.76 -16.78
N SER A 144 -24.02 -12.74 -15.57
CA SER A 144 -24.52 -11.50 -14.97
C SER A 144 -23.36 -10.71 -14.35
N PRO A 145 -23.19 -9.41 -14.69
CA PRO A 145 -22.18 -8.58 -14.05
C PRO A 145 -22.53 -8.39 -12.57
N LEU A 146 -21.50 -8.46 -11.72
CA LEU A 146 -21.60 -8.20 -10.28
C LEU A 146 -21.02 -6.83 -9.91
N ALA A 147 -19.86 -6.49 -10.45
CA ALA A 147 -19.22 -5.17 -10.31
C ALA A 147 -18.27 -4.93 -11.49
N GLU A 148 -18.02 -3.66 -11.83
CA GLU A 148 -17.14 -3.29 -12.95
C GLU A 148 -15.77 -2.75 -12.52
N GLU A 149 -15.71 -2.13 -11.34
CA GLU A 149 -14.51 -1.40 -10.88
C GLU A 149 -13.97 -1.91 -9.55
N TRP A 150 -14.84 -2.06 -8.55
CA TRP A 150 -14.41 -2.42 -7.20
C TRP A 150 -15.20 -3.60 -6.65
N VAL A 151 -14.47 -4.62 -6.21
CA VAL A 151 -15.04 -5.86 -5.69
C VAL A 151 -14.47 -6.14 -4.32
N ALA A 152 -15.34 -6.25 -3.31
CA ALA A 152 -14.92 -6.73 -2.01
C ALA A 152 -14.88 -8.26 -2.02
N VAL A 153 -13.83 -8.83 -1.44
CA VAL A 153 -13.64 -10.27 -1.28
C VAL A 153 -13.39 -10.59 0.19
N LYS A 154 -14.00 -11.67 0.68
CA LYS A 154 -13.76 -12.18 2.03
C LYS A 154 -13.68 -13.69 2.04
N LYS A 155 -12.92 -14.19 3.00
CA LYS A 155 -12.96 -15.58 3.41
C LYS A 155 -14.14 -15.81 4.36
N GLU A 156 -14.87 -16.90 4.13
CA GLU A 156 -15.77 -17.50 5.11
C GLU A 156 -15.47 -18.99 5.21
N LYS A 157 -15.07 -19.45 6.40
CA LYS A 157 -14.58 -20.82 6.61
C LYS A 157 -13.41 -21.12 5.65
N ASN A 158 -13.60 -22.00 4.68
CA ASN A 158 -12.58 -22.42 3.71
C ASN A 158 -12.88 -21.96 2.28
N GLU A 159 -13.83 -21.05 2.10
CA GLU A 159 -14.26 -20.55 0.79
C GLU A 159 -14.17 -19.03 0.72
N PHE A 160 -14.01 -18.51 -0.49
CA PHE A 160 -13.98 -17.09 -0.76
C PHE A 160 -15.25 -16.63 -1.44
N PHE A 161 -15.66 -15.42 -1.08
CA PHE A 161 -16.85 -14.81 -1.61
C PHE A 161 -16.60 -13.35 -1.99
N MET A 162 -17.23 -12.93 -3.07
CA MET A 162 -17.17 -11.59 -3.62
C MET A 162 -18.54 -10.91 -3.64
N TRP A 163 -18.54 -9.60 -3.56
CA TRP A 163 -19.71 -8.74 -3.75
C TRP A 163 -19.26 -7.34 -4.18
N SER A 164 -20.16 -6.57 -4.79
CA SER A 164 -19.86 -5.18 -5.11
C SER A 164 -19.71 -4.34 -3.84
N ILE A 165 -18.83 -3.34 -3.87
CA ILE A 165 -18.87 -2.29 -2.86
C ILE A 165 -19.95 -1.25 -3.23
N PRO A 166 -20.31 -0.32 -2.33
CA PRO A 166 -21.36 0.67 -2.58
C PRO A 166 -21.02 1.65 -3.72
N TYR A 167 -21.23 1.22 -4.96
CA TYR A 167 -21.11 2.02 -6.17
C TYR A 167 -22.38 1.89 -7.00
N GLN A 168 -22.70 2.94 -7.76
CA GLN A 168 -24.00 3.19 -8.42
C GLN A 168 -24.74 1.92 -8.91
N ASN A 169 -25.96 1.69 -8.41
CA ASN A 169 -26.86 0.61 -8.85
C ASN A 169 -26.30 -0.83 -8.79
N THR A 170 -25.26 -1.08 -7.99
CA THR A 170 -24.70 -2.43 -7.85
C THR A 170 -25.42 -3.28 -6.79
N SER A 171 -25.50 -4.59 -7.05
CA SER A 171 -26.18 -5.55 -6.17
C SER A 171 -25.26 -6.02 -5.04
N ASN A 172 -25.69 -5.87 -3.79
CA ASN A 172 -25.00 -6.41 -2.59
C ASN A 172 -25.15 -7.94 -2.45
N ARG A 173 -25.36 -8.66 -3.55
CA ARG A 173 -25.52 -10.12 -3.57
C ARG A 173 -24.16 -10.78 -3.53
N LYS A 174 -23.92 -11.52 -2.45
CA LYS A 174 -22.72 -12.32 -2.24
C LYS A 174 -22.65 -13.50 -3.22
N LYS A 175 -21.51 -13.70 -3.88
CA LYS A 175 -21.24 -14.81 -4.80
C LYS A 175 -19.94 -15.51 -4.43
N LYS A 176 -19.85 -16.83 -4.60
CA LYS A 176 -18.63 -17.59 -4.35
C LYS A 176 -17.60 -17.27 -5.44
N VAL A 177 -16.35 -17.04 -5.05
CA VAL A 177 -15.24 -16.90 -6.01
C VAL A 177 -14.82 -18.30 -6.43
N GLN A 178 -14.94 -18.60 -7.72
CA GLN A 178 -14.48 -19.87 -8.30
C GLN A 178 -13.22 -19.73 -9.13
N LYS A 179 -13.11 -18.68 -9.95
CA LYS A 179 -11.95 -18.48 -10.83
C LYS A 179 -11.51 -17.02 -10.84
N ILE A 180 -10.21 -16.79 -11.02
CA ILE A 180 -9.62 -15.46 -11.14
C ILE A 180 -8.83 -15.37 -12.45
N PHE A 181 -9.10 -14.36 -13.26
CA PHE A 181 -8.49 -14.16 -14.57
C PHE A 181 -7.78 -12.80 -14.63
N PHE A 182 -6.46 -12.82 -14.78
CA PHE A 182 -5.67 -11.63 -15.06
C PHE A 182 -5.64 -11.40 -16.57
N LEU A 183 -6.14 -10.23 -16.97
CA LEU A 183 -6.36 -9.91 -18.37
C LEU A 183 -5.07 -9.48 -19.07
N LYS A 184 -4.85 -10.02 -20.27
CA LYS A 184 -3.80 -9.63 -21.20
C LYS A 184 -4.41 -9.43 -22.59
N LYS A 185 -4.02 -8.37 -23.28
CA LYS A 185 -4.50 -8.13 -24.66
C LYS A 185 -3.70 -9.00 -25.62
N GLY A 186 -4.40 -9.72 -26.50
CA GLY A 186 -3.76 -10.56 -27.51
C GLY A 186 -4.56 -10.68 -28.79
N LYS A 187 -4.04 -11.48 -29.73
CA LYS A 187 -4.69 -11.73 -31.02
C LYS A 187 -5.59 -12.96 -31.02
N ILE A 188 -5.34 -13.87 -30.10
CA ILE A 188 -6.06 -15.13 -29.94
C ILE A 188 -6.45 -15.29 -28.48
N VAL A 189 -7.45 -16.12 -28.19
CA VAL A 189 -7.79 -16.44 -26.82
C VAL A 189 -6.85 -17.55 -26.33
N THR A 190 -6.12 -17.29 -25.25
CA THR A 190 -5.34 -18.32 -24.56
C THR A 190 -5.47 -18.14 -23.06
N SER A 191 -5.41 -19.25 -22.32
CA SER A 191 -5.38 -19.22 -20.87
C SER A 191 -4.18 -20.00 -20.34
N LYS A 192 -3.49 -19.41 -19.35
CA LYS A 192 -2.34 -20.02 -18.69
C LYS A 192 -2.56 -20.00 -17.19
N ARG A 193 -2.53 -21.16 -16.53
CA ARG A 193 -2.62 -21.23 -15.07
C ARG A 193 -1.41 -20.57 -14.43
N LEU A 194 -1.66 -19.70 -13.46
CA LEU A 194 -0.62 -19.04 -12.67
C LEU A 194 -0.30 -19.86 -11.42
N LYS A 195 0.96 -19.80 -10.99
CA LYS A 195 1.33 -20.32 -9.66
C LYS A 195 0.71 -19.40 -8.59
N PRO A 196 0.31 -19.93 -7.41
CA PRO A 196 -0.32 -19.12 -6.37
C PRO A 196 0.48 -17.88 -5.97
N HIS A 197 1.81 -17.97 -5.90
CA HIS A 197 2.66 -16.81 -5.57
C HIS A 197 2.60 -15.69 -6.63
N ASP A 198 2.61 -16.02 -7.93
CA ASP A 198 2.48 -15.04 -9.02
C ASP A 198 1.10 -14.38 -9.00
N ALA A 199 0.05 -15.18 -8.77
CA ALA A 199 -1.31 -14.70 -8.65
C ALA A 199 -1.50 -13.79 -7.42
N ALA A 200 -0.90 -14.14 -6.28
CA ALA A 200 -0.94 -13.33 -5.07
C ALA A 200 -0.29 -11.96 -5.30
N LYS A 201 0.87 -11.88 -5.95
CA LYS A 201 1.50 -10.60 -6.31
C LYS A 201 0.58 -9.73 -7.18
N ARG A 202 -0.04 -10.33 -8.20
CA ARG A 202 -0.95 -9.61 -9.10
C ARG A 202 -2.25 -9.22 -8.41
N LEU A 203 -2.77 -10.01 -7.48
CA LEU A 203 -3.90 -9.62 -6.63
C LEU A 203 -3.53 -8.42 -5.76
N LEU A 204 -2.38 -8.47 -5.10
CA LEU A 204 -1.87 -7.40 -4.25
C LEU A 204 -1.70 -6.08 -5.01
N ALA A 205 -1.16 -6.13 -6.22
CA ALA A 205 -1.05 -4.96 -7.10
C ALA A 205 -2.41 -4.33 -7.46
N ASN A 206 -3.50 -5.09 -7.33
CA ASN A 206 -4.87 -4.61 -7.56
C ASN A 206 -5.66 -4.47 -6.25
N CYS A 207 -5.04 -4.64 -5.08
CA CYS A 207 -5.69 -4.39 -3.81
C CYS A 207 -5.72 -2.89 -3.52
N LEU A 208 -6.89 -2.41 -3.09
CA LEU A 208 -6.98 -1.12 -2.43
C LEU A 208 -6.37 -1.25 -1.04
N PHE A 209 -5.40 -0.38 -0.73
CA PHE A 209 -4.90 -0.17 0.62
C PHE A 209 -5.40 1.19 1.09
N SER A 210 -6.52 1.20 1.82
CA SER A 210 -7.07 2.44 2.37
C SER A 210 -6.23 2.94 3.54
N THR A 211 -5.39 2.10 4.14
CA THR A 211 -4.44 2.50 5.19
C THR A 211 -3.16 1.68 5.13
N MET A 212 -2.05 2.27 5.58
CA MET A 212 -0.77 1.59 5.78
C MET A 212 -0.56 1.10 7.23
N HIS A 213 -1.63 1.01 8.03
CA HIS A 213 -1.57 0.47 9.38
C HIS A 213 -1.26 -1.03 9.37
N THR A 214 -0.24 -1.45 10.13
CA THR A 214 0.36 -2.78 10.07
C THR A 214 -0.64 -3.94 10.23
N GLU A 215 -1.58 -3.84 11.18
CA GLU A 215 -2.58 -4.89 11.41
C GLU A 215 -3.53 -5.06 10.22
N THR A 216 -3.94 -3.95 9.61
CA THR A 216 -4.87 -3.92 8.48
C THR A 216 -4.19 -4.45 7.22
N VAL A 217 -2.95 -4.01 6.97
CA VAL A 217 -2.13 -4.48 5.85
C VAL A 217 -1.85 -5.98 5.97
N GLY A 218 -1.51 -6.47 7.16
CA GLY A 218 -1.27 -7.90 7.41
C GLY A 218 -2.46 -8.78 7.00
N GLY A 219 -3.68 -8.39 7.39
CA GLY A 219 -4.90 -9.10 7.01
C GLY A 219 -5.16 -9.10 5.49
N VAL A 220 -4.83 -8.01 4.79
CA VAL A 220 -4.94 -7.93 3.32
C VAL A 220 -3.92 -8.85 2.64
N LEU A 221 -2.67 -8.86 3.10
CA LEU A 221 -1.61 -9.74 2.60
C LEU A 221 -1.96 -11.22 2.78
N GLU A 222 -2.45 -11.60 3.96
CA GLU A 222 -2.87 -12.98 4.25
C GLU A 222 -4.07 -13.39 3.39
N CYS A 223 -5.09 -12.53 3.31
CA CYS A 223 -6.32 -12.83 2.56
C CYS A 223 -6.07 -12.94 1.04
N THR A 224 -5.18 -12.12 0.47
CA THR A 224 -4.77 -12.24 -0.94
C THR A 224 -3.98 -13.51 -1.22
N ALA A 225 -3.02 -13.86 -0.36
CA ALA A 225 -2.25 -15.09 -0.50
C ALA A 225 -3.16 -16.33 -0.43
N GLU A 226 -4.04 -16.40 0.56
CA GLU A 226 -5.00 -17.50 0.69
C GLU A 226 -6.01 -17.56 -0.46
N LEU A 227 -6.45 -16.40 -0.98
CA LEU A 227 -7.33 -16.35 -2.15
C LEU A 227 -6.64 -16.95 -3.38
N ALA A 228 -5.39 -16.60 -3.62
CA ALA A 228 -4.60 -17.14 -4.74
C ALA A 228 -4.34 -18.66 -4.63
N GLU A 229 -4.27 -19.18 -3.40
CA GLU A 229 -4.13 -20.63 -3.17
C GLU A 229 -5.45 -21.39 -3.36
N LYS A 230 -6.58 -20.80 -2.98
CA LYS A 230 -7.88 -21.48 -2.95
C LYS A 230 -8.69 -21.31 -4.23
N ALA A 231 -8.54 -20.19 -4.93
CA ALA A 231 -9.20 -19.93 -6.20
C ALA A 231 -8.20 -20.10 -7.35
N PRO A 232 -8.43 -21.03 -8.30
CA PRO A 232 -7.64 -21.15 -9.52
C PRO A 232 -7.47 -19.80 -10.23
N CYS A 233 -6.22 -19.41 -10.46
CA CYS A 233 -5.83 -18.16 -11.09
C CYS A 233 -5.21 -18.40 -12.46
N PHE A 234 -5.58 -17.57 -13.44
CA PHE A 234 -5.14 -17.70 -14.83
C PHE A 234 -4.72 -16.34 -15.39
N GLU A 235 -3.74 -16.33 -16.27
CA GLU A 235 -3.57 -15.25 -17.23
C GLU A 235 -4.44 -15.57 -18.45
N LEU A 236 -5.36 -14.68 -18.77
CA LEU A 236 -6.27 -14.77 -19.91
C LEU A 236 -5.83 -13.75 -20.95
N GLU A 237 -5.26 -14.23 -22.04
CA GLU A 237 -4.99 -13.42 -23.21
C GLU A 237 -6.20 -13.49 -24.14
N PHE A 238 -6.73 -12.35 -24.59
CA PHE A 238 -7.89 -12.34 -25.47
C PHE A 238 -7.91 -11.13 -26.42
N PRO A 239 -8.52 -11.26 -27.62
CA PRO A 239 -8.78 -10.15 -28.52
C PRO A 239 -10.06 -9.40 -28.12
N LEU A 240 -10.08 -8.08 -28.36
CA LEU A 240 -11.18 -7.21 -27.95
C LEU A 240 -12.51 -7.42 -28.71
N ASN A 241 -12.53 -8.29 -29.73
CA ASN A 241 -13.66 -8.48 -30.65
C ASN A 241 -14.22 -9.92 -30.68
N VAL A 242 -13.89 -10.78 -29.71
CA VAL A 242 -14.33 -12.18 -29.67
C VAL A 242 -15.21 -12.45 -28.45
N TRP A 243 -16.27 -13.24 -28.62
CA TRP A 243 -17.19 -13.67 -27.55
C TRP A 243 -16.62 -14.88 -26.81
N LEU A 244 -16.70 -14.90 -25.47
CA LEU A 244 -15.89 -15.79 -24.61
C LEU A 244 -16.72 -16.81 -23.80
N ASP A 245 -17.92 -17.12 -24.25
CA ASP A 245 -18.91 -17.87 -23.46
C ASP A 245 -18.49 -19.33 -23.16
N GLU A 246 -17.93 -20.06 -24.12
CA GLU A 246 -17.60 -21.50 -23.98
C GLU A 246 -16.24 -21.79 -23.33
N GLU A 247 -15.22 -20.93 -23.53
CA GLU A 247 -13.85 -21.18 -23.02
C GLU A 247 -13.73 -21.04 -21.50
N LEU A 248 -14.58 -20.22 -20.86
CA LEU A 248 -14.60 -20.08 -19.41
C LEU A 248 -15.34 -21.24 -18.70
N GLU A 249 -16.30 -21.86 -19.38
CA GLU A 249 -17.05 -23.04 -18.90
C GLU A 249 -16.27 -24.33 -19.12
N ASN A 250 -15.76 -24.55 -20.35
CA ASN A 250 -15.06 -25.78 -20.77
C ASN A 250 -13.58 -25.83 -20.36
N SER A 251 -13.09 -24.86 -19.59
CA SER A 251 -11.78 -24.95 -18.94
C SER A 251 -11.80 -25.96 -17.78
N GLU A 252 -12.06 -27.23 -18.10
CA GLU A 252 -11.69 -28.38 -17.30
C GLU A 252 -10.19 -28.65 -17.52
N PHE A 253 -9.39 -28.48 -16.46
CA PHE A 253 -7.95 -28.73 -16.48
C PHE A 253 -7.53 -29.37 -15.16
N PRO A 254 -6.55 -30.30 -15.18
CA PRO A 254 -6.58 -31.54 -14.43
C PRO A 254 -6.58 -31.35 -12.90
N GLU A 255 -7.39 -32.18 -12.22
CA GLU A 255 -7.29 -32.44 -10.79
C GLU A 255 -5.97 -33.18 -10.48
N GLU A 256 -4.85 -32.46 -10.44
CA GLU A 256 -3.73 -32.96 -9.64
C GLU A 256 -4.02 -32.67 -8.16
N LYS A 257 -4.25 -33.76 -7.42
CA LYS A 257 -4.41 -33.79 -5.96
C LYS A 257 -3.13 -33.32 -5.28
N TRP A 258 -3.12 -32.08 -4.78
CA TRP A 258 -2.11 -31.63 -3.83
C TRP A 258 -2.62 -31.86 -2.40
N LYS A 259 -1.99 -32.80 -1.68
CA LYS A 259 -2.21 -33.00 -0.25
C LYS A 259 -1.66 -31.80 0.52
N LEU A 260 -2.57 -30.96 1.04
CA LEU A 260 -2.28 -29.93 2.03
C LEU A 260 -1.71 -30.56 3.31
N ARG A 261 -0.44 -30.27 3.63
CA ARG A 261 0.08 -30.35 5.01
C ARG A 261 0.28 -28.93 5.51
N GLY A 262 -0.47 -28.58 6.54
CA GLY A 262 -0.44 -27.24 7.14
C GLY A 262 0.81 -26.96 7.97
N ARG A 263 1.23 -25.70 7.95
CA ARG A 263 1.41 -24.86 9.14
C ARG A 263 1.39 -23.39 8.68
N THR A 264 0.52 -22.61 9.33
CA THR A 264 0.41 -21.16 9.23
C THR A 264 1.73 -20.48 9.55
N ASN A 265 2.26 -19.76 8.56
CA ASN A 265 3.15 -18.59 8.57
C ASN A 265 3.41 -18.30 7.07
N LEU A 266 3.38 -17.02 6.65
CA LEU A 266 3.54 -16.54 5.27
C LEU A 266 4.33 -17.49 4.35
N PRO A 267 3.86 -17.83 3.12
CA PRO A 267 4.50 -18.83 2.28
C PRO A 267 5.96 -18.45 1.98
N LYS A 268 6.92 -19.31 2.37
CA LYS A 268 8.31 -19.21 1.92
C LYS A 268 8.32 -19.20 0.38
N GLY A 269 8.84 -18.13 -0.22
CA GLY A 269 9.02 -18.03 -1.67
C GLY A 269 8.07 -17.07 -2.40
N LEU A 270 7.24 -16.28 -1.70
CA LEU A 270 6.63 -15.10 -2.33
C LEU A 270 7.74 -14.09 -2.65
N ASP A 271 8.15 -14.05 -3.91
CA ASP A 271 9.16 -13.09 -4.38
C ASP A 271 8.55 -11.67 -4.44
N ILE A 272 8.71 -10.93 -3.36
CA ILE A 272 8.21 -9.56 -3.19
C ILE A 272 9.08 -8.49 -3.87
N SER A 273 10.06 -8.86 -4.70
CA SER A 273 11.02 -7.91 -5.30
C SER A 273 10.35 -6.77 -6.06
N GLY A 274 9.20 -6.99 -6.71
CA GLY A 274 8.43 -5.94 -7.39
C GLY A 274 7.51 -5.10 -6.51
N LEU A 275 7.36 -5.45 -5.21
CA LEU A 275 6.60 -4.66 -4.25
C LEU A 275 7.45 -3.58 -3.59
N HIS A 276 8.77 -3.74 -3.58
CA HIS A 276 9.72 -2.82 -2.97
C HIS A 276 10.45 -2.03 -4.03
N GLU A 277 10.37 -0.72 -3.95
CA GLU A 277 11.11 0.19 -4.81
C GLU A 277 11.99 1.09 -3.96
N SER A 278 13.19 1.40 -4.46
CA SER A 278 14.14 2.28 -3.76
C SER A 278 14.37 3.55 -4.58
N LEU A 279 14.18 4.70 -3.94
CA LEU A 279 14.47 6.01 -4.50
C LEU A 279 15.68 6.62 -3.81
N ILE A 280 16.74 6.77 -4.59
CA ILE A 280 17.88 7.60 -4.26
C ILE A 280 17.50 9.04 -4.62
N LEU A 281 17.17 9.85 -3.59
CA LEU A 281 16.69 11.22 -3.81
C LEU A 281 17.81 12.20 -4.11
N THR A 282 18.96 11.98 -3.47
CA THR A 282 20.14 12.82 -3.60
C THR A 282 21.37 12.01 -3.17
N TRP A 283 22.53 12.37 -3.69
CA TRP A 283 23.83 11.87 -3.23
C TRP A 283 24.46 12.75 -2.15
N GLU A 284 23.84 13.90 -1.84
CA GLU A 284 24.29 14.77 -0.76
C GLU A 284 24.06 14.11 0.59
N CYS A 285 25.01 14.31 1.50
CA CYS A 285 24.95 13.79 2.86
C CYS A 285 25.67 14.74 3.82
N ASN A 286 25.13 14.86 5.02
CA ASN A 286 25.70 15.66 6.09
C ASN A 286 26.81 14.93 6.89
N LEU A 287 27.07 13.66 6.59
CA LEU A 287 28.19 12.87 7.13
C LEU A 287 29.27 12.63 6.06
N ARG A 288 30.45 12.16 6.48
CA ARG A 288 31.62 11.93 5.61
C ARG A 288 32.19 10.53 5.78
N CYS A 289 31.31 9.52 5.74
CA CYS A 289 31.70 8.14 6.01
C CYS A 289 32.79 7.66 5.05
N HIS A 290 33.92 7.17 5.56
CA HIS A 290 35.08 6.82 4.72
C HIS A 290 34.79 5.69 3.71
N HIS A 291 33.89 4.77 4.05
CA HIS A 291 33.53 3.61 3.20
C HIS A 291 32.50 3.95 2.12
N CYS A 292 31.96 5.17 2.11
CA CYS A 292 30.87 5.60 1.22
C CYS A 292 31.24 6.87 0.43
N ARG A 293 31.66 7.94 1.13
CA ARG A 293 31.88 9.27 0.55
C ARG A 293 32.83 9.30 -0.66
N PRO A 294 33.92 8.52 -0.73
CA PRO A 294 34.82 8.53 -1.89
C PRO A 294 34.19 8.08 -3.22
N TYR A 295 33.05 7.39 -3.16
CA TYR A 295 32.36 6.80 -4.31
C TYR A 295 31.11 7.56 -4.72
N LEU A 296 30.61 8.47 -3.87
CA LEU A 296 29.41 9.23 -4.18
C LEU A 296 29.68 10.30 -5.24
N PRO A 297 28.84 10.39 -6.29
CA PRO A 297 28.95 11.47 -7.28
C PRO A 297 28.66 12.82 -6.63
N GLN A 298 29.17 13.90 -7.24
CA GLN A 298 28.98 15.26 -6.73
C GLN A 298 27.57 15.80 -6.98
N ASP A 299 26.95 15.39 -8.09
CA ASP A 299 25.61 15.82 -8.51
C ASP A 299 24.65 14.63 -8.60
N GLY A 300 23.36 14.88 -8.42
CA GLY A 300 22.29 13.90 -8.65
C GLY A 300 21.12 14.00 -7.67
N THR A 301 20.74 15.22 -7.30
CA THR A 301 19.51 15.50 -6.56
C THR A 301 18.32 15.50 -7.53
N LEU A 302 17.34 14.63 -7.28
CA LEU A 302 16.14 14.52 -8.11
C LEU A 302 15.21 15.72 -7.88
N SER A 303 14.58 16.24 -8.94
CA SER A 303 13.54 17.26 -8.78
C SER A 303 12.24 16.64 -8.26
N PHE A 304 11.43 17.42 -7.54
CA PHE A 304 10.10 16.98 -7.11
C PHE A 304 9.23 16.47 -8.28
N ASP A 305 9.26 17.14 -9.42
CA ASP A 305 8.43 16.77 -10.57
C ASP A 305 8.86 15.45 -11.20
N ALA A 306 10.17 15.19 -11.30
CA ALA A 306 10.70 13.91 -11.77
C ALA A 306 10.27 12.77 -10.85
N VAL A 307 10.40 12.95 -9.53
CA VAL A 307 9.94 11.95 -8.56
C VAL A 307 8.43 11.74 -8.65
N LYS A 308 7.63 12.81 -8.77
CA LYS A 308 6.17 12.71 -8.88
C LYS A 308 5.72 11.90 -10.10
N ARG A 309 6.35 12.10 -11.27
CA ARG A 309 6.07 11.28 -12.47
C ARG A 309 6.42 9.82 -12.24
N HIS A 310 7.58 9.56 -11.64
CA HIS A 310 8.02 8.21 -11.34
C HIS A 310 7.08 7.48 -10.37
N LEU A 311 6.59 8.18 -9.32
CA LEU A 311 5.61 7.61 -8.39
C LEU A 311 4.34 7.11 -9.10
N ASN A 312 3.84 7.83 -10.12
CA ASN A 312 2.70 7.35 -10.90
C ASN A 312 3.01 6.04 -11.64
N THR A 313 4.23 5.92 -12.17
CA THR A 313 4.70 4.69 -12.82
C THR A 313 4.78 3.52 -11.82
N LEU A 314 5.26 3.76 -10.60
CA LEU A 314 5.34 2.74 -9.55
C LEU A 314 3.96 2.28 -9.09
N VAL A 315 2.99 3.18 -9.00
CA VAL A 315 1.58 2.82 -8.74
C VAL A 315 1.07 1.87 -9.83
N HIS A 316 1.34 2.16 -11.11
CA HIS A 316 0.94 1.29 -12.22
C HIS A 316 1.64 -0.08 -12.20
N LYS A 317 2.85 -0.16 -11.66
CA LYS A 317 3.59 -1.42 -11.49
C LYS A 317 3.10 -2.24 -10.28
N GLY A 318 2.27 -1.67 -9.41
CA GLY A 318 1.78 -2.33 -8.20
C GLY A 318 2.80 -2.34 -7.06
N SER A 319 3.78 -1.43 -7.08
CA SER A 319 4.73 -1.27 -5.98
C SER A 319 4.01 -0.78 -4.72
N LEU A 320 4.37 -1.31 -3.55
CA LEU A 320 3.70 -1.02 -2.28
C LEU A 320 4.64 -0.33 -1.29
N PHE A 321 5.87 -0.81 -1.19
CA PHE A 321 6.88 -0.29 -0.29
C PHE A 321 7.83 0.62 -1.04
N LEU A 322 8.02 1.84 -0.53
CA LEU A 322 8.92 2.81 -1.11
C LEU A 322 10.02 3.17 -0.11
N HIS A 323 11.24 2.80 -0.44
CA HIS A 323 12.42 3.10 0.35
C HIS A 323 13.02 4.43 -0.10
N PHE A 324 13.06 5.42 0.80
CA PHE A 324 13.84 6.64 0.59
C PHE A 324 15.27 6.42 1.09
N THR A 325 16.23 6.64 0.19
CA THR A 325 17.66 6.44 0.43
C THR A 325 18.50 7.45 -0.39
N GLY A 326 19.80 7.21 -0.54
CA GLY A 326 20.77 8.04 -1.24
C GLY A 326 22.01 8.31 -0.39
N GLY A 327 22.43 9.58 -0.33
CA GLY A 327 23.30 10.08 0.72
C GLY A 327 22.52 10.17 2.04
N GLU A 328 21.88 11.31 2.32
CA GLU A 328 20.92 11.47 3.42
C GLU A 328 19.60 12.05 2.89
N PRO A 329 18.50 11.27 2.85
CA PRO A 329 17.22 11.77 2.32
C PRO A 329 16.73 13.06 2.98
N LEU A 330 16.97 13.22 4.29
CA LEU A 330 16.49 14.37 5.05
C LEU A 330 17.21 15.70 4.71
N VAL A 331 18.33 15.68 3.97
CA VAL A 331 18.94 16.93 3.46
C VAL A 331 18.25 17.45 2.20
N HIS A 332 17.44 16.63 1.53
CA HIS A 332 16.77 17.02 0.30
C HIS A 332 15.71 18.11 0.56
N LYS A 333 15.84 19.26 -0.10
CA LYS A 333 14.97 20.44 0.12
C LYS A 333 13.47 20.13 0.01
N ASP A 334 13.07 19.29 -0.95
CA ASP A 334 11.68 18.91 -1.19
C ASP A 334 11.27 17.58 -0.52
N PHE A 335 12.07 17.02 0.39
CA PHE A 335 11.85 15.69 0.99
C PHE A 335 10.41 15.51 1.50
N TRP A 336 9.92 16.47 2.29
CA TRP A 336 8.58 16.40 2.88
C TRP A 336 7.46 16.44 1.82
N LYS A 337 7.67 17.20 0.74
CA LYS A 337 6.73 17.28 -0.38
C LYS A 337 6.68 15.96 -1.15
N ILE A 338 7.84 15.35 -1.37
CA ILE A 338 7.99 14.03 -2.00
C ILE A 338 7.31 12.95 -1.15
N ALA A 339 7.66 12.87 0.13
CA ALA A 339 7.11 11.88 1.05
C ALA A 339 5.59 11.99 1.19
N SER A 340 5.06 13.22 1.28
CA SER A 340 3.61 13.46 1.26
C SER A 340 2.96 12.96 -0.03
N SER A 341 3.56 13.27 -1.19
CA SER A 341 3.01 12.83 -2.48
C SER A 341 3.04 11.31 -2.67
N ALA A 342 4.04 10.63 -2.11
CA ALA A 342 4.10 9.17 -2.08
C ALA A 342 3.06 8.58 -1.12
N GLY A 343 2.89 9.16 0.08
CA GLY A 343 1.87 8.76 1.04
C GLY A 343 0.44 8.88 0.49
N GLN A 344 0.14 9.97 -0.23
CA GLN A 344 -1.15 10.17 -0.92
C GLN A 344 -1.45 9.11 -1.99
N ARG A 345 -0.42 8.40 -2.48
CA ARG A 345 -0.54 7.28 -3.42
C ARG A 345 -0.55 5.92 -2.72
N ASN A 346 -0.71 5.91 -1.39
CA ASN A 346 -0.74 4.71 -0.55
C ASN A 346 0.53 3.86 -0.57
N PHE A 347 1.69 4.47 -0.82
CA PHE A 347 2.96 3.78 -0.57
C PHE A 347 3.21 3.64 0.94
N ALA A 348 3.66 2.45 1.36
CA ALA A 348 4.31 2.23 2.65
C ALA A 348 5.72 2.80 2.59
N LEU A 349 5.94 3.93 3.24
CA LEU A 349 7.22 4.62 3.19
C LEU A 349 8.18 3.97 4.19
N ILE A 350 9.43 3.78 3.76
CA ILE A 350 10.53 3.30 4.59
C ILE A 350 11.68 4.29 4.44
N LEU A 351 12.08 4.91 5.54
CA LEU A 351 13.19 5.86 5.53
C LEU A 351 14.49 5.17 5.91
N HIS A 352 15.50 5.20 5.03
CA HIS A 352 16.88 4.90 5.40
C HIS A 352 17.61 6.19 5.70
N THR A 353 18.16 6.34 6.90
CA THR A 353 18.77 7.60 7.34
C THR A 353 19.90 7.33 8.34
N ASN A 354 20.85 8.26 8.40
CA ASN A 354 21.86 8.28 9.45
C ASN A 354 21.29 8.79 10.80
N GLY A 355 20.08 9.33 10.80
CA GLY A 355 19.33 9.75 11.99
C GLY A 355 19.76 11.08 12.59
N THR A 356 20.87 11.68 12.15
CA THR A 356 21.45 12.85 12.82
C THR A 356 20.62 14.14 12.70
N LEU A 357 19.65 14.16 11.78
CA LEU A 357 18.70 15.26 11.56
C LEU A 357 17.33 15.02 12.21
N ILE A 358 17.13 13.89 12.90
CA ILE A 358 15.85 13.58 13.54
C ILE A 358 15.77 14.30 14.89
N THR A 359 15.03 15.40 14.89
CA THR A 359 14.56 16.12 16.07
C THR A 359 13.16 15.65 16.48
N PRO A 360 12.63 16.06 17.66
CA PRO A 360 11.24 15.76 18.04
C PRO A 360 10.20 16.19 16.99
N ASP A 361 10.42 17.33 16.33
CA ASP A 361 9.54 17.84 15.26
C ASP A 361 9.63 16.99 14.00
N VAL A 362 10.84 16.58 13.61
CA VAL A 362 11.05 15.67 12.47
C VAL A 362 10.40 14.32 12.76
N GLY A 363 10.56 13.78 13.96
CA GLY A 363 9.87 12.57 14.37
C GLY A 363 8.34 12.69 14.30
N GLU A 364 7.79 13.85 14.65
CA GLU A 364 6.35 14.12 14.54
C GLU A 364 5.88 14.15 13.09
N LYS A 365 6.63 14.82 12.21
CA LYS A 365 6.36 14.81 10.77
C LYS A 365 6.40 13.40 10.18
N LEU A 366 7.40 12.60 10.54
CA LEU A 366 7.51 11.21 10.08
C LEU A 366 6.31 10.36 10.51
N LYS A 367 5.89 10.49 11.77
CA LYS A 367 4.72 9.77 12.32
C LYS A 367 3.41 10.14 11.62
N ASN A 368 3.27 11.40 11.22
CA ASN A 368 2.06 11.90 10.56
C ASN A 368 2.01 11.62 9.04
N LEU A 369 3.05 10.99 8.51
CA LEU A 369 3.13 10.50 7.13
C LEU A 369 3.09 8.97 7.11
N ASN A 370 2.90 8.37 5.93
CA ASN A 370 2.79 6.91 5.76
C ASN A 370 4.12 6.15 5.97
N PHE A 371 5.00 6.61 6.87
CA PHE A 371 6.20 5.89 7.25
C PHE A 371 5.86 4.70 8.13
N THR A 372 6.02 3.51 7.56
CA THR A 372 5.82 2.24 8.25
C THR A 372 7.06 1.81 9.03
N GLN A 373 8.24 2.27 8.62
CA GLN A 373 9.51 1.91 9.24
C GLN A 373 10.59 2.98 9.03
N VAL A 374 11.44 3.15 10.04
CA VAL A 374 12.69 3.93 9.92
C VAL A 374 13.89 2.99 10.14
N VAL A 375 14.79 2.95 9.17
CA VAL A 375 16.04 2.21 9.22
C VAL A 375 17.16 3.19 9.57
N LEU A 376 17.65 3.11 10.81
CA LEU A 376 18.75 3.93 11.31
C LEU A 376 20.07 3.23 11.06
N THR A 377 20.99 3.91 10.37
CA THR A 377 22.34 3.41 10.14
C THR A 377 23.19 3.62 11.40
N VAL A 378 23.70 2.53 11.97
CA VAL A 378 24.60 2.54 13.14
C VAL A 378 25.85 1.75 12.81
N LEU A 379 27.02 2.39 12.91
CA LEU A 379 28.29 1.83 12.46
C LEU A 379 29.24 1.45 13.61
N GLY A 380 28.87 1.71 14.85
CA GLY A 380 29.61 1.30 16.05
C GLY A 380 28.68 1.18 17.25
N GLY A 381 29.02 0.33 18.22
CA GLY A 381 28.29 0.17 19.47
C GLY A 381 28.64 1.25 20.50
N LYS A 382 29.69 2.02 20.23
CA LYS A 382 30.16 3.17 21.03
C LYS A 382 30.43 4.38 20.14
N ALA A 383 30.44 5.56 20.76
CA ALA A 383 30.67 6.84 20.07
C ALA A 383 31.98 6.88 19.30
N GLN A 384 33.09 6.46 19.90
CA GLN A 384 34.41 6.47 19.25
C GLN A 384 34.42 5.68 17.94
N ALA A 385 33.93 4.43 17.94
CA ALA A 385 33.91 3.60 16.75
C ALA A 385 32.99 4.16 15.67
N HIS A 386 31.76 4.53 16.05
CA HIS A 386 30.79 5.08 15.11
C HIS A 386 31.27 6.39 14.48
N ASP A 387 31.71 7.35 15.30
CA ASP A 387 32.15 8.68 14.83
C ASP A 387 33.41 8.59 13.97
N SER A 388 34.32 7.64 14.25
CA SER A 388 35.50 7.39 13.42
C SER A 388 35.13 6.95 12.01
N ILE A 389 34.07 6.13 11.89
CA ILE A 389 33.62 5.61 10.59
C ILE A 389 32.84 6.67 9.82
N THR A 390 31.97 7.43 10.50
CA THR A 390 31.14 8.49 9.88
C THR A 390 31.92 9.76 9.54
N GLY A 391 33.10 9.94 10.13
CA GLY A 391 33.94 11.11 9.95
C GLY A 391 33.38 12.37 10.62
N VAL A 392 32.41 12.24 11.53
CA VAL A 392 31.76 13.38 12.21
C VAL A 392 31.60 13.09 13.70
N LYS A 393 32.26 13.88 14.53
CA LYS A 393 32.16 13.80 15.99
C LYS A 393 30.73 14.11 16.46
N GLY A 394 30.22 13.32 17.40
CA GLY A 394 28.88 13.43 17.96
C GLY A 394 27.78 12.81 17.09
N SER A 395 28.13 12.13 15.99
CA SER A 395 27.15 11.48 15.12
C SER A 395 26.43 10.33 15.84
N PHE A 396 27.15 9.53 16.63
CA PHE A 396 26.58 8.46 17.44
C PHE A 396 25.51 8.97 18.40
N GLU A 397 25.82 10.02 19.16
CA GLU A 397 24.89 10.59 20.15
C GLU A 397 23.60 11.07 19.48
N LYS A 398 23.72 11.74 18.32
CA LYS A 398 22.55 12.17 17.53
C LYS A 398 21.73 10.99 17.01
N THR A 399 22.37 9.94 16.49
CA THR A 399 21.66 8.73 16.02
C THR A 399 20.95 7.99 17.15
N ILE A 400 21.56 7.90 18.35
CA ILE A 400 20.91 7.31 19.53
C ILE A 400 19.77 8.21 20.06
N SER A 401 19.93 9.53 20.01
CA SER A 401 18.84 10.46 20.32
C SER A 401 17.64 10.27 19.38
N ALA A 402 17.90 10.15 18.07
CA ALA A 402 16.90 9.85 17.06
C ALA A 402 16.16 8.53 17.35
N LEU A 403 16.88 7.47 17.70
CA LEU A 403 16.29 6.19 18.10
C LEU A 403 15.29 6.38 19.24
N LYS A 404 15.66 7.10 20.30
CA LYS A 404 14.76 7.36 21.44
C LYS A 404 13.50 8.12 21.02
N ILE A 405 13.66 9.22 20.28
CA ILE A 405 12.54 10.04 19.77
C ILE A 405 11.56 9.18 18.94
N LEU A 406 12.07 8.35 18.04
CA LEU A 406 11.23 7.49 17.19
C LEU A 406 10.50 6.42 17.99
N LYS A 407 11.17 5.81 19.00
CA LYS A 407 10.56 4.82 19.88
C LYS A 407 9.50 5.43 20.78
N GLU A 408 9.73 6.62 21.35
CA GLU A 408 8.72 7.38 22.13
C GLU A 408 7.47 7.68 21.29
N LYS A 409 7.65 7.88 19.98
CA LYS A 409 6.55 8.10 19.04
C LYS A 409 5.84 6.81 18.58
N ASN A 410 6.26 5.64 19.06
CA ASN A 410 5.78 4.30 18.69
C ASN A 410 6.01 3.94 17.22
N MET A 411 7.11 4.40 16.61
CA MET A 411 7.49 4.00 15.26
C MET A 411 8.24 2.66 15.26
N ASP A 412 8.09 1.89 14.18
CA ASP A 412 8.95 0.72 13.93
C ASP A 412 10.34 1.19 13.49
N VAL A 413 11.36 0.69 14.18
CA VAL A 413 12.74 1.11 13.99
C VAL A 413 13.64 -0.11 13.84
N VAL A 414 14.44 -0.10 12.78
CA VAL A 414 15.50 -1.08 12.53
C VAL A 414 16.85 -0.39 12.67
N LEU A 415 17.72 -0.90 13.54
CA LEU A 415 19.13 -0.55 13.49
C LEU A 415 19.81 -1.40 12.42
N ALA A 416 20.31 -0.75 11.38
CA ALA A 416 21.06 -1.38 10.31
C ALA A 416 22.55 -1.06 10.44
N THR A 417 23.40 -2.06 10.21
CA THR A 417 24.84 -1.87 10.16
C THR A 417 25.42 -2.51 8.91
N THR A 418 26.25 -1.75 8.19
CA THR A 418 27.08 -2.29 7.12
C THR A 418 28.28 -2.98 7.75
N LYS A 419 28.50 -4.25 7.43
CA LYS A 419 29.65 -5.00 7.97
C LYS A 419 30.94 -4.52 7.31
N LEU A 420 31.76 -3.79 8.05
CA LEU A 420 33.07 -3.27 7.65
C LEU A 420 34.16 -3.94 8.49
N ASN A 421 35.42 -3.94 8.06
CA ASN A 421 36.51 -4.49 8.88
C ASN A 421 36.66 -3.74 10.20
N GLU A 422 36.43 -2.43 10.17
CA GLU A 422 36.58 -1.48 11.26
C GLU A 422 35.50 -1.61 12.35
N ASN A 423 34.36 -2.27 12.06
CA ASN A 423 33.25 -2.37 13.00
C ASN A 423 32.79 -3.79 13.33
N GLN A 424 33.47 -4.84 12.84
CA GLN A 424 33.03 -6.22 13.08
C GLN A 424 32.89 -6.52 14.57
N ASP A 425 33.84 -6.05 15.38
CA ASP A 425 33.86 -6.24 16.82
C ASP A 425 32.81 -5.39 17.57
N GLU A 426 32.26 -4.38 16.90
CA GLU A 426 31.23 -3.48 17.45
C GLU A 426 29.81 -4.00 17.18
N ILE A 427 29.62 -4.92 16.22
CA ILE A 427 28.31 -5.50 15.86
C ILE A 427 27.55 -6.06 17.08
N PRO A 428 28.17 -6.83 18.01
CA PRO A 428 27.50 -7.28 19.23
C PRO A 428 26.99 -6.13 20.09
N GLY A 429 27.74 -5.02 20.16
CA GLY A 429 27.34 -3.80 20.84
C GLY A 429 26.11 -3.15 20.21
N ILE A 430 26.08 -3.06 18.88
CA ILE A 430 24.94 -2.51 18.13
C ILE A 430 23.68 -3.38 18.33
N LYS A 431 23.84 -4.72 18.28
CA LYS A 431 22.73 -5.65 18.54
C LYS A 431 22.18 -5.50 19.96
N LYS A 432 23.05 -5.28 20.95
CA LYS A 432 22.64 -4.99 22.33
C LYS A 432 21.89 -3.65 22.43
N LEU A 433 22.35 -2.61 21.73
CA LEU A 433 21.65 -1.31 21.66
C LEU A 433 20.25 -1.46 21.07
N ALA A 434 20.09 -2.19 19.96
CA ALA A 434 18.78 -2.45 19.36
C ALA A 434 17.83 -3.14 20.35
N LYS A 435 18.30 -4.22 20.99
CA LYS A 435 17.53 -4.97 21.99
C LYS A 435 17.08 -4.07 23.15
N ASN A 436 17.97 -3.25 23.70
CA ASN A 436 17.69 -2.40 24.85
C ASN A 436 16.63 -1.33 24.56
N HIS A 437 16.45 -0.93 23.30
CA HIS A 437 15.48 0.08 22.89
C HIS A 437 14.26 -0.51 22.16
N GLY A 438 14.12 -1.84 22.14
CA GLY A 438 13.01 -2.51 21.45
C GLY A 438 13.00 -2.25 19.94
N ALA A 439 14.18 -2.17 19.32
CA ALA A 439 14.36 -2.04 17.88
C ALA A 439 14.82 -3.37 17.26
N ALA A 440 14.46 -3.60 16.01
CA ALA A 440 15.00 -4.72 15.24
C ALA A 440 16.46 -4.43 14.82
N PHE A 441 17.19 -5.48 14.44
CA PHE A 441 18.58 -5.37 14.03
C PHE A 441 18.83 -6.10 12.71
N LYS A 442 19.51 -5.44 11.77
CA LYS A 442 19.86 -6.00 10.45
C LYS A 442 21.32 -5.72 10.11
N ILE A 443 21.98 -6.70 9.52
CA ILE A 443 23.30 -6.52 8.91
C ILE A 443 23.10 -6.34 7.40
N ILE A 444 23.72 -5.31 6.85
CA ILE A 444 23.79 -5.05 5.42
C ILE A 444 25.17 -5.55 4.93
N PRO A 445 25.20 -6.45 3.93
CA PRO A 445 26.48 -6.87 3.35
C PRO A 445 27.14 -5.67 2.67
N TYR A 446 28.42 -5.43 2.97
CA TYR A 446 29.18 -4.40 2.29
C TYR A 446 29.56 -4.92 0.89
N GLN A 447 29.11 -4.21 -0.14
CA GLN A 447 29.57 -4.38 -1.51
C GLN A 447 30.30 -3.10 -1.87
N ILE A 448 31.60 -3.20 -2.18
CA ILE A 448 32.35 -2.10 -2.74
C ILE A 448 31.92 -2.02 -4.20
N PRO A 449 31.19 -0.96 -4.62
CA PRO A 449 30.95 -0.77 -6.03
C PRO A 449 32.27 -0.36 -6.69
N ASP A 450 32.55 -0.88 -7.89
CA ASP A 450 33.59 -0.26 -8.72
C ASP A 450 33.20 1.21 -8.96
N LYS A 451 34.17 2.12 -8.82
CA LYS A 451 33.87 3.56 -8.88
C LYS A 451 33.33 3.95 -10.27
N GLY A 452 33.85 3.35 -11.33
CA GLY A 452 33.36 3.58 -12.70
C GLY A 452 31.94 3.05 -12.89
N GLU A 453 31.65 1.85 -12.39
CA GLU A 453 30.29 1.28 -12.43
C GLU A 453 29.28 2.13 -11.64
N PHE A 454 29.68 2.71 -10.50
CA PHE A 454 28.80 3.55 -9.70
C PHE A 454 28.50 4.90 -10.36
N GLU A 455 29.49 5.51 -11.01
CA GLU A 455 29.32 6.74 -11.79
C GLU A 455 28.41 6.50 -13.01
N GLU A 456 28.57 5.37 -13.69
CA GLU A 456 27.69 4.95 -14.79
C GLU A 456 26.26 4.69 -14.30
N PHE A 457 26.11 3.95 -13.19
CA PHE A 457 24.82 3.73 -12.54
C PHE A 457 24.12 5.04 -12.21
N SER A 458 24.82 5.99 -11.57
CA SER A 458 24.26 7.31 -11.23
C SER A 458 23.76 8.05 -12.47
N ARG A 459 24.56 8.06 -13.54
CA ARG A 459 24.20 8.73 -14.81
C ARG A 459 22.96 8.10 -15.43
N CYS A 460 22.91 6.77 -15.51
CA CYS A 460 21.76 6.03 -16.03
C CYS A 460 20.52 6.22 -15.16
N TYR A 461 20.68 6.19 -13.84
CA TYR A 461 19.61 6.42 -12.88
C TYR A 461 19.00 7.81 -13.09
N LEU A 462 19.79 8.88 -13.11
CA LEU A 462 19.29 10.25 -13.33
C LEU A 462 18.61 10.42 -14.69
N LYS A 463 19.21 9.86 -15.75
CA LYS A 463 18.64 9.90 -17.10
C LYS A 463 17.24 9.26 -17.14
N ASN A 464 17.06 8.11 -16.49
CA ASN A 464 15.77 7.43 -16.43
C ASN A 464 14.66 8.27 -15.77
N PHE A 465 14.99 9.20 -14.86
CA PHE A 465 14.02 10.12 -14.24
C PHE A 465 13.77 11.40 -15.06
N GLN A 466 14.66 11.72 -16.00
CA GLN A 466 14.50 12.85 -16.93
C GLN A 466 13.67 12.46 -18.16
N GLU A 467 13.79 11.21 -18.62
CA GLU A 467 13.08 10.67 -19.80
C GLU A 467 11.70 10.06 -19.48
N SER A 468 11.38 9.83 -18.20
CA SER A 468 10.07 9.39 -17.68
C SER A 468 9.18 10.55 -17.23
#